data_AF-A0A9X2LKF9-F1
#
_entry.id   AF-A0A9X2LKF9-F1
#
_cell.length_a   1.000
_cell.length_b   1.000
_cell.length_c   1.000
_cell.angle_alpha   90.00
_cell.angle_beta   90.00
_cell.angle_gamma   90.00
#
_symmetry.space_group_name_H-M   'P 1'
#
loop_
_entity.id
_entity.type
_entity.pdbx_description
1 polymer ?
#
loop_
_entity_poly.entity_id
_entity_poly.type
_entity_poly.pdbx_seq_one_letter_code
_entity_poly.pdbx_strand_id
1 'polypeptide(L)'
;MHKRLPLLAVCLTVAAFGASACGPSGDSGSSASATPATAPASASAAPSKSPPAAPSEVRGLTGLSAKLYLKTIREHYPDLDHISDDVLVAHGNALCVASGQALVDQAIKTKQELELTGKEASAILGSAHGSCGRKNAFG
;
A
#
# COMPACT_ATOMS: atom_id res chain seq x y z
N MET A 1 -8.56 -4.61 53.10
CA MET A 1 -9.16 -5.76 52.38
C MET A 1 -9.38 -5.35 50.93
N HIS A 2 -8.48 -5.73 50.02
CA HIS A 2 -8.61 -5.42 48.59
C HIS A 2 -8.71 -6.71 47.80
N LYS A 3 -9.81 -6.80 47.04
CA LYS A 3 -10.33 -7.97 46.34
C LYS A 3 -9.45 -8.32 45.13
N ARG A 4 -9.23 -9.61 44.93
CA ARG A 4 -8.48 -10.20 43.82
C ARG A 4 -9.26 -10.06 42.50
N LEU A 5 -8.60 -9.63 41.44
CA LEU A 5 -9.11 -9.73 40.07
C LEU A 5 -8.88 -11.16 39.53
N PRO A 6 -9.84 -11.76 38.80
CA PRO A 6 -9.61 -12.99 38.06
C PRO A 6 -8.99 -12.68 36.69
N LEU A 7 -7.75 -13.10 36.48
CA LEU A 7 -7.12 -13.18 35.15
C LEU A 7 -7.68 -14.39 34.42
N LEU A 8 -8.62 -14.17 33.52
CA LEU A 8 -9.11 -15.20 32.60
C LEU A 8 -8.16 -15.28 31.39
N ALA A 9 -7.61 -16.48 31.23
CA ALA A 9 -6.81 -16.93 30.12
C ALA A 9 -7.57 -16.78 28.79
N VAL A 10 -6.89 -16.27 27.77
CA VAL A 10 -7.34 -16.33 26.38
C VAL A 10 -6.27 -17.06 25.57
N CYS A 11 -6.73 -18.11 24.91
CA CYS A 11 -5.97 -19.17 24.27
C CYS A 11 -5.08 -18.70 23.11
N LEU A 12 -3.84 -19.19 23.09
CA LEU A 12 -2.93 -19.18 21.94
C LEU A 12 -3.41 -20.19 20.89
N THR A 13 -3.87 -19.71 19.74
CA THR A 13 -4.04 -20.54 18.53
C THR A 13 -2.83 -20.36 17.62
N VAL A 14 -2.02 -21.42 17.53
CA VAL A 14 -0.90 -21.55 16.58
C VAL A 14 -1.48 -21.77 15.19
N ALA A 15 -1.38 -20.77 14.32
CA ALA A 15 -1.61 -20.95 12.88
C ALA A 15 -0.34 -21.53 12.25
N ALA A 16 -0.45 -22.77 11.78
CA ALA A 16 0.62 -23.47 11.08
C ALA A 16 0.99 -22.74 9.77
N PHE A 17 2.29 -22.59 9.56
CA PHE A 17 2.91 -22.09 8.33
C PHE A 17 2.58 -23.02 7.15
N GLY A 18 1.78 -22.56 6.21
CA GLY A 18 1.64 -23.15 4.89
C GLY A 18 2.72 -22.60 3.96
N ALA A 19 3.76 -23.39 3.67
CA ALA A 19 4.75 -23.07 2.66
C ALA A 19 4.19 -23.43 1.27
N SER A 20 3.81 -22.44 0.45
CA SER A 20 3.60 -22.64 -0.97
C SER A 20 4.94 -22.44 -1.70
N ALA A 21 5.65 -23.54 -1.96
CA ALA A 21 6.79 -23.53 -2.86
C ALA A 21 6.28 -23.44 -4.30
N CYS A 22 6.48 -22.28 -4.92
CA CYS A 22 6.45 -22.10 -6.35
C CYS A 22 7.88 -22.29 -6.86
N GLY A 23 8.12 -23.26 -7.74
CA GLY A 23 9.41 -23.40 -8.42
C GLY A 23 9.48 -24.58 -9.39
N PRO A 24 10.16 -24.45 -10.53
CA PRO A 24 9.71 -24.94 -11.84
C PRO A 24 10.37 -26.25 -12.27
N SER A 25 9.81 -26.94 -13.26
CA SER A 25 10.57 -27.85 -14.11
C SER A 25 9.91 -28.00 -15.47
N GLY A 26 10.66 -27.65 -16.50
CA GLY A 26 10.23 -27.64 -17.88
C GLY A 26 10.39 -28.96 -18.61
N ASP A 27 9.87 -28.91 -19.85
CA ASP A 27 10.24 -29.61 -21.08
C ASP A 27 10.54 -31.12 -21.07
N SER A 28 9.69 -31.88 -21.79
CA SER A 28 10.09 -32.61 -23.01
C SER A 28 8.99 -33.56 -23.50
N GLY A 29 8.74 -33.59 -24.81
CA GLY A 29 8.21 -34.79 -25.48
C GLY A 29 7.17 -34.55 -26.58
N SER A 30 7.62 -34.41 -27.82
CA SER A 30 6.79 -34.54 -29.03
C SER A 30 6.19 -35.94 -29.17
N SER A 31 4.96 -36.04 -29.70
CA SER A 31 4.58 -36.97 -30.77
C SER A 31 3.22 -36.62 -31.37
N ALA A 32 3.13 -36.78 -32.69
CA ALA A 32 2.06 -36.31 -33.55
C ALA A 32 0.90 -37.30 -33.71
N SER A 33 -0.17 -36.78 -34.31
CA SER A 33 -1.14 -37.45 -35.20
C SER A 33 -2.47 -37.90 -34.59
N ALA A 34 -3.53 -37.10 -34.84
CA ALA A 34 -4.68 -37.45 -35.69
C ALA A 34 -5.86 -36.47 -35.44
N THR A 35 -6.28 -35.76 -36.49
CA THR A 35 -7.58 -35.05 -36.60
C THR A 35 -8.62 -36.05 -37.19
N PRO A 36 -9.97 -35.82 -37.17
CA PRO A 36 -10.66 -34.52 -37.19
C PRO A 36 -11.99 -34.34 -36.40
N ALA A 37 -12.44 -33.08 -36.40
CA ALA A 37 -13.82 -32.54 -36.35
C ALA A 37 -14.61 -32.52 -35.02
N THR A 38 -14.95 -31.32 -34.53
CA THR A 38 -16.30 -30.70 -34.62
C THR A 38 -16.45 -29.47 -33.69
N ALA A 39 -16.90 -28.34 -34.26
CA ALA A 39 -17.55 -27.13 -33.71
C ALA A 39 -16.81 -26.15 -32.75
N PRO A 40 -16.94 -24.81 -32.97
CA PRO A 40 -16.45 -23.78 -32.06
C PRO A 40 -17.52 -23.44 -31.01
N ALA A 41 -17.19 -23.60 -29.73
CA ALA A 41 -17.95 -22.97 -28.64
C ALA A 41 -17.19 -21.73 -28.18
N SER A 42 -17.46 -20.59 -28.83
CA SER A 42 -17.14 -19.27 -28.30
C SER A 42 -17.95 -19.03 -27.03
N ALA A 43 -17.39 -19.37 -25.87
CA ALA A 43 -17.84 -18.80 -24.62
C ALA A 43 -17.22 -17.39 -24.52
N SER A 44 -17.94 -16.39 -25.03
CA SER A 44 -17.68 -14.99 -24.68
C SER A 44 -17.75 -14.86 -23.16
N ALA A 45 -16.57 -14.82 -22.53
CA ALA A 45 -16.45 -14.35 -21.16
C ALA A 45 -16.98 -12.92 -21.14
N ALA A 46 -18.14 -12.74 -20.51
CA ALA A 46 -18.66 -11.42 -20.23
C ALA A 46 -17.59 -10.64 -19.45
N PRO A 47 -17.30 -9.37 -19.82
CA PRO A 47 -16.39 -8.57 -19.02
C PRO A 47 -17.01 -8.40 -17.64
N SER A 48 -16.36 -8.96 -16.61
CA SER A 48 -16.62 -8.61 -15.22
C SER A 48 -16.52 -7.09 -15.12
N LYS A 49 -17.68 -6.44 -15.00
CA LYS A 49 -17.78 -5.03 -14.67
C LYS A 49 -17.27 -4.87 -13.24
N SER A 50 -15.96 -4.73 -13.10
CA SER A 50 -15.38 -4.14 -11.90
C SER A 50 -16.04 -2.77 -11.73
N PRO A 51 -16.56 -2.43 -10.53
CA PRO A 51 -17.06 -1.10 -10.30
C PRO A 51 -15.95 -0.08 -10.62
N PRO A 52 -16.29 1.05 -11.26
CA PRO A 52 -15.30 2.07 -11.57
C PRO A 52 -14.61 2.49 -10.27
N ALA A 53 -13.27 2.47 -10.29
CA ALA A 53 -12.48 3.00 -9.19
C ALA A 53 -12.97 4.43 -8.89
N ALA A 54 -13.28 4.71 -7.62
CA ALA A 54 -13.71 6.02 -7.19
C ALA A 54 -12.71 7.08 -7.69
N PRO A 55 -13.19 8.26 -8.12
CA PRO A 55 -12.33 9.28 -8.71
C PRO A 55 -11.17 9.63 -7.78
N SER A 56 -9.96 9.58 -8.33
CA SER A 56 -8.68 9.82 -7.64
C SER A 56 -8.52 11.26 -7.11
N GLU A 57 -9.48 12.13 -7.38
CA GLU A 57 -9.46 13.57 -7.06
C GLU A 57 -9.51 13.89 -5.55
N VAL A 58 -9.69 12.87 -4.70
CA VAL A 58 -9.85 13.05 -3.24
C VAL A 58 -8.57 12.72 -2.45
N ARG A 59 -7.63 11.95 -2.99
CA ARG A 59 -6.47 11.42 -2.22
C ARG A 59 -5.21 12.28 -2.33
N GLY A 60 -5.28 13.56 -1.95
CA GLY A 60 -4.11 14.44 -1.98
C GLY A 60 -3.84 15.19 -0.67
N LEU A 61 -2.59 15.54 -0.41
CA LEU A 61 -2.18 16.47 0.64
C LEU A 61 -2.48 17.90 0.17
N THR A 62 -3.70 18.37 0.41
CA THR A 62 -4.11 19.74 0.06
C THR A 62 -4.73 20.44 1.27
N GLY A 63 -4.63 21.76 1.33
CA GLY A 63 -5.23 22.57 2.41
C GLY A 63 -4.81 22.11 3.81
N LEU A 64 -5.79 21.76 4.65
CA LEU A 64 -5.56 21.32 6.02
C LEU A 64 -4.77 20.00 6.12
N SER A 65 -4.94 19.08 5.18
CA SER A 65 -4.17 17.83 5.15
C SER A 65 -2.68 18.08 4.97
N ALA A 66 -2.30 19.01 4.09
CA ALA A 66 -0.90 19.40 3.91
C ALA A 66 -0.34 20.06 5.18
N LYS A 67 -1.11 20.96 5.81
CA LYS A 67 -0.71 21.59 7.08
C LYS A 67 -0.51 20.57 8.20
N LEU A 68 -1.41 19.61 8.34
CA LEU A 68 -1.31 18.57 9.37
C LEU A 68 -0.09 17.68 9.11
N TYR A 69 0.11 17.27 7.86
CA TYR A 69 1.28 16.49 7.46
C TYR A 69 2.58 17.21 7.80
N LEU A 70 2.74 18.47 7.38
CA LEU A 70 3.94 19.26 7.67
C LEU A 70 4.13 19.47 9.17
N LYS A 71 3.06 19.80 9.89
CA LYS A 71 3.10 19.94 11.35
C LYS A 71 3.62 18.67 12.02
N THR A 72 3.06 17.51 11.68
CA THR A 72 3.50 16.22 12.22
C THR A 72 4.97 15.94 11.89
N ILE A 73 5.42 16.25 10.66
CA ILE A 73 6.83 16.05 10.28
C ILE A 73 7.75 16.95 11.11
N ARG A 74 7.48 18.25 11.17
CA ARG A 74 8.30 19.24 11.88
C ARG A 74 8.34 19.03 13.39
N GLU A 75 7.22 18.60 13.99
CA GLU A 75 7.15 18.39 15.44
C GLU A 75 7.85 17.11 15.91
N HIS A 76 7.83 16.05 15.09
CA HIS A 76 8.27 14.72 15.54
C HIS A 76 9.54 14.20 14.87
N TYR A 77 9.99 14.84 13.78
CA TYR A 77 11.12 14.38 12.98
C TYR A 77 12.01 15.57 12.60
N PRO A 78 12.70 16.21 13.58
CA PRO A 78 13.54 17.39 13.33
C PRO A 78 14.72 17.09 12.39
N ASP A 79 15.12 15.82 12.28
CA ASP A 79 16.14 15.39 11.32
C ASP A 79 15.75 15.70 9.86
N LEU A 80 14.46 15.91 9.57
CA LEU A 80 13.93 16.26 8.25
C LEU A 80 13.89 17.78 7.97
N ASP A 81 14.44 18.63 8.86
CA ASP A 81 14.45 20.09 8.70
C ASP A 81 15.28 20.62 7.53
N HIS A 82 16.18 19.79 7.01
CA HIS A 82 16.95 20.10 5.80
C HIS A 82 16.10 19.99 4.51
N ILE A 83 14.95 19.33 4.55
CA ILE A 83 14.05 19.15 3.39
C ILE A 83 13.00 20.25 3.42
N SER A 84 12.81 20.98 2.33
CA SER A 84 11.78 22.04 2.27
C SER A 84 10.34 21.49 2.38
N ASP A 85 9.43 22.32 2.88
CA ASP A 85 8.00 21.97 3.01
C ASP A 85 7.38 21.59 1.65
N ASP A 86 7.72 22.30 0.57
CA ASP A 86 7.20 22.02 -0.77
C ASP A 86 7.63 20.65 -1.27
N VAL A 87 8.90 20.28 -1.02
CA VAL A 87 9.43 18.95 -1.38
C VAL A 87 8.75 17.87 -0.56
N LEU A 88 8.59 18.06 0.76
CA LEU A 88 7.86 17.12 1.61
C LEU A 88 6.42 16.93 1.12
N VAL A 89 5.70 18.01 0.82
CA VAL A 89 4.32 17.94 0.32
C VAL A 89 4.26 17.25 -1.05
N ALA A 90 5.20 17.52 -1.96
CA ALA A 90 5.22 16.86 -3.27
C ALA A 90 5.38 15.34 -3.15
N HIS A 91 6.36 14.88 -2.36
CA HIS A 91 6.58 13.46 -2.13
C HIS A 91 5.43 12.82 -1.34
N GLY A 92 4.96 13.46 -0.27
CA GLY A 92 3.81 13.00 0.51
C GLY A 92 2.54 12.88 -0.34
N ASN A 93 2.30 13.83 -1.25
CA ASN A 93 1.15 13.78 -2.15
C ASN A 93 1.27 12.65 -3.18
N ALA A 94 2.47 12.40 -3.72
CA ALA A 94 2.73 11.26 -4.59
C ALA A 94 2.47 9.93 -3.87
N LEU A 95 2.82 9.83 -2.59
CA LEU A 95 2.50 8.67 -1.74
C LEU A 95 0.99 8.55 -1.48
N CYS A 96 0.26 9.66 -1.37
CA CYS A 96 -1.19 9.64 -1.17
C CYS A 96 -1.98 9.08 -2.35
N VAL A 97 -1.54 9.37 -3.57
CA VAL A 97 -2.22 8.92 -4.79
C VAL A 97 -1.80 7.51 -5.21
N ALA A 98 -0.65 7.03 -4.72
CA ALA A 98 -0.15 5.71 -5.04
C ALA A 98 -0.86 4.60 -4.23
N SER A 99 -0.92 3.39 -4.80
CA SER A 99 -1.48 2.21 -4.14
C SER A 99 -0.85 0.92 -4.64
N GLY A 100 -0.95 -0.16 -3.87
CA GLY A 100 -0.36 -1.45 -4.22
C GLY A 100 1.14 -1.35 -4.48
N GLN A 101 1.62 -1.97 -5.57
CA GLN A 101 3.04 -1.94 -5.94
C GLN A 101 3.54 -0.51 -6.22
N ALA A 102 2.72 0.35 -6.81
CA ALA A 102 3.11 1.74 -7.08
C ALA A 102 3.38 2.54 -5.80
N LEU A 103 2.73 2.20 -4.67
CA LEU A 103 3.03 2.81 -3.38
C LEU A 103 4.40 2.38 -2.88
N VAL A 104 4.74 1.09 -3.03
CA VAL A 104 6.05 0.56 -2.66
C VAL A 104 7.15 1.24 -3.47
N ASP A 105 6.97 1.30 -4.79
CA ASP A 105 7.94 1.92 -5.69
C ASP A 105 8.10 3.41 -5.39
N GLN A 106 7.00 4.12 -5.11
CA GLN A 106 7.03 5.53 -4.73
C GLN A 106 7.70 5.78 -3.37
N ALA A 107 7.54 4.86 -2.40
CA ALA A 107 8.23 4.94 -1.12
C ALA A 107 9.73 4.72 -1.27
N ILE A 108 10.14 3.77 -2.12
CA ILE A 108 11.56 3.54 -2.46
C ILE A 108 12.14 4.77 -3.13
N LYS A 109 11.44 5.31 -4.14
CA LYS A 109 11.85 6.53 -4.85
C LYS A 109 12.02 7.71 -3.89
N THR A 110 11.04 7.95 -3.03
CA THR A 110 11.08 9.05 -2.04
C THR A 110 12.27 8.89 -1.09
N LYS A 111 12.55 7.68 -0.61
CA LYS A 111 13.73 7.41 0.21
C LYS A 111 15.02 7.76 -0.52
N GLN A 112 15.14 7.38 -1.79
CA GLN A 112 16.35 7.59 -2.57
C GLN A 112 16.57 9.06 -2.93
N GLU A 113 15.54 9.73 -3.45
CA GLU A 113 15.64 11.12 -3.91
C GLU A 113 15.86 12.12 -2.78
N LEU A 114 15.36 11.80 -1.58
CA LEU A 114 15.54 12.63 -0.38
C LEU A 114 16.68 12.12 0.53
N GLU A 115 17.45 11.13 0.08
CA GLU A 115 18.60 10.55 0.81
C GLU A 115 18.26 10.10 2.25
N LEU A 116 17.05 9.57 2.44
CA LEU A 116 16.50 9.26 3.76
C LEU A 116 17.02 7.93 4.31
N THR A 117 17.14 7.90 5.63
CA THR A 117 17.17 6.64 6.37
C THR A 117 15.83 5.89 6.25
N GLY A 118 15.83 4.59 6.56
CA GLY A 118 14.59 3.80 6.58
C GLY A 118 13.54 4.33 7.57
N LYS A 119 13.99 4.88 8.71
CA LYS A 119 13.13 5.48 9.74
C LYS A 119 12.43 6.73 9.22
N GLU A 120 13.19 7.62 8.61
CA GLU A 120 12.69 8.87 8.02
C GLU A 120 11.73 8.62 6.85
N ALA A 121 12.06 7.68 5.96
CA ALA A 121 11.17 7.29 4.87
C ALA A 121 9.84 6.72 5.41
N SER A 122 9.90 5.91 6.47
CA SER A 122 8.69 5.38 7.13
C SER A 122 7.86 6.47 7.79
N ALA A 123 8.50 7.49 8.37
CA ALA A 123 7.83 8.65 8.95
C ALA A 123 7.10 9.48 7.88
N ILE A 124 7.76 9.77 6.75
CA ILE A 124 7.16 10.49 5.62
C ILE A 124 5.97 9.69 5.05
N LEU A 125 6.15 8.38 4.81
CA LEU A 125 5.09 7.51 4.32
C LEU A 125 3.89 7.44 5.28
N GLY A 126 4.16 7.17 6.57
CA GLY A 126 3.13 7.02 7.59
C GLY A 126 2.34 8.32 7.80
N SER A 127 3.04 9.45 7.95
CA SER A 127 2.42 10.76 8.13
C SER A 127 1.64 11.20 6.89
N ALA A 128 2.15 10.94 5.69
CA ALA A 128 1.44 11.21 4.45
C ALA A 128 0.15 10.38 4.43
N HIS A 129 0.24 9.06 4.59
CA HIS A 129 -0.91 8.15 4.56
C HIS A 129 -1.99 8.51 5.60
N GLY A 130 -1.58 8.87 6.82
CA GLY A 130 -2.49 9.33 7.87
C GLY A 130 -3.14 10.70 7.60
N SER A 131 -2.58 11.48 6.67
CA SER A 131 -3.07 12.82 6.32
C SER A 131 -3.78 12.88 4.96
N CYS A 132 -3.64 11.85 4.12
CA CYS A 132 -4.31 11.76 2.82
C CYS A 132 -5.83 11.79 2.96
N GLY A 133 -6.50 12.53 2.06
CA GLY A 133 -7.96 12.44 1.92
C GLY A 133 -8.77 12.97 3.09
N ARG A 134 -8.14 13.60 4.09
CA ARG A 134 -8.81 14.26 5.22
C ARG A 134 -9.41 15.62 4.80
N LYS A 135 -10.14 15.65 3.70
CA LYS A 135 -11.06 16.76 3.41
C LYS A 135 -12.24 16.59 4.38
N ASN A 136 -12.36 17.49 5.36
CA ASN A 136 -13.57 17.75 6.16
C ASN A 136 -13.85 16.88 7.41
N ALA A 137 -12.84 16.53 8.22
CA ALA A 137 -13.14 16.00 9.57
C ALA A 137 -13.58 17.07 10.60
N PHE A 138 -13.53 18.36 10.23
CA PHE A 138 -13.89 19.51 11.08
C PHE A 138 -14.61 20.62 10.31
N GLY A 139 -15.29 20.29 9.21
CA GLY A 139 -16.09 21.22 8.41
C GLY A 139 -17.57 21.11 8.76
#